data_AF-A0A540MZY3-F1
#
_entry.id   AF-A0A540MZY3-F1
#
_cell.length_a   1.000
_cell.length_b   1.000
_cell.length_c   1.000
_cell.angle_alpha   90.00
_cell.angle_beta   90.00
_cell.angle_gamma   90.00
#
_symmetry.space_group_name_H-M   'P 1'
#
loop_
_entity.id
_entity.type
_entity.pdbx_description
1 polymer ?
#
loop_
_entity_poly.entity_id
_entity_poly.type
_entity_poly.pdbx_seq_one_letter_code
_entity_poly.pdbx_strand_id
1 'polypeptide(L)'
;MGFLFRALFFTLFLVSHQTKAQVFNSSYNNALPSASATSTSSSVARKLAGKCNWFRGTWVYDASSKPPYYSSTCPFVDPQFDCLKYGRPDTAFLKYRWQPFSCALPRFNGLYFLEKWRGKKIMFVGDSLSFNQWVSLTCMLHAWVPNSRTSYVKKDGLASVTFQLSRKGN
;
A
#
# COMPACT_ATOMS: atom_id res chain seq x y z
N MET A 1 -27.66 -3.97 -47.03
CA MET A 1 -26.32 -3.56 -46.53
C MET A 1 -26.33 -3.00 -45.09
N GLY A 2 -27.33 -3.30 -44.24
CA GLY A 2 -27.42 -2.72 -42.88
C GLY A 2 -27.24 -3.69 -41.70
N PHE A 3 -27.22 -5.01 -41.96
CA PHE A 3 -27.16 -6.02 -40.90
C PHE A 3 -25.73 -6.44 -40.53
N LEU A 4 -24.78 -6.33 -41.45
CA LEU A 4 -23.37 -6.73 -41.20
C LEU A 4 -22.62 -5.72 -40.32
N PHE A 5 -23.00 -4.44 -40.34
CA PHE A 5 -22.35 -3.40 -39.51
C PHE A 5 -22.77 -3.43 -38.03
N ARG A 6 -23.98 -3.94 -37.72
CA ARG A 6 -24.45 -4.09 -36.34
C ARG A 6 -23.82 -5.28 -35.62
N ALA A 7 -23.46 -6.34 -36.34
CA ALA A 7 -22.79 -7.51 -35.78
C ALA A 7 -21.35 -7.18 -35.30
N LEU A 8 -20.62 -6.37 -36.07
CA LEU A 8 -19.24 -5.96 -35.73
C LEU A 8 -19.15 -5.07 -34.48
N PHE A 9 -20.18 -4.27 -34.20
CA PHE A 9 -20.23 -3.44 -32.98
C PHE A 9 -20.54 -4.26 -31.72
N PHE A 10 -21.35 -5.32 -31.84
CA PHE A 10 -21.66 -6.21 -30.72
C PHE A 10 -20.49 -7.15 -30.35
N THR A 11 -19.64 -7.52 -31.32
CA THR A 11 -18.44 -8.32 -31.04
C THR A 11 -17.33 -7.55 -30.32
N LEU A 12 -17.28 -6.22 -30.46
CA LEU A 12 -16.30 -5.37 -29.78
C LEU A 12 -16.61 -5.12 -28.29
N PHE A 13 -17.89 -5.20 -27.87
CA PHE A 13 -18.27 -5.07 -26.46
C PHE A 13 -18.03 -6.35 -25.64
N LEU A 14 -17.95 -7.51 -26.29
CA LEU A 14 -17.71 -8.80 -25.61
C LEU A 14 -16.23 -9.10 -25.36
N VAL A 15 -15.31 -8.37 -26.00
CA VAL A 15 -13.88 -8.37 -25.62
C VAL A 15 -13.64 -7.26 -24.59
N SER A 16 -14.53 -7.17 -23.60
CA SER A 16 -14.20 -6.55 -22.33
C SER A 16 -13.04 -7.36 -21.74
N HIS A 17 -11.82 -6.83 -21.85
CA HIS A 17 -10.68 -7.34 -21.12
C HIS A 17 -11.05 -7.43 -19.65
N GLN A 18 -11.35 -8.65 -19.17
CA GLN A 18 -11.43 -8.90 -17.75
C GLN A 18 -10.03 -8.69 -17.18
N THR A 19 -9.75 -7.48 -16.70
CA THR A 19 -8.70 -7.31 -15.71
C THR A 19 -9.15 -8.10 -14.50
N LYS A 20 -8.60 -9.30 -14.34
CA LYS A 20 -8.83 -10.15 -13.18
C LYS A 20 -8.34 -9.37 -11.96
N ALA A 21 -9.25 -8.70 -11.26
CA ALA A 21 -8.96 -8.08 -9.98
C ALA A 21 -8.61 -9.23 -9.01
N GLN A 22 -7.33 -9.30 -8.63
CA GLN A 22 -6.88 -10.27 -7.64
C GLN A 22 -7.27 -9.71 -6.27
N VAL A 23 -8.30 -10.28 -5.65
CA VAL A 23 -8.59 -10.05 -4.24
C VAL A 23 -7.37 -10.53 -3.44
N PHE A 24 -6.81 -9.66 -2.61
CA PHE A 24 -5.65 -9.96 -1.78
C PHE A 24 -6.03 -10.98 -0.70
N ASN A 25 -5.91 -12.28 -1.01
CA ASN A 25 -5.98 -13.32 0.01
C ASN A 25 -4.69 -13.27 0.83
N SER A 26 -4.78 -12.67 2.02
CA SER A 26 -3.68 -12.61 2.98
C SER A 26 -3.45 -13.99 3.59
N SER A 27 -2.75 -14.85 2.84
CA SER A 27 -2.15 -16.09 3.34
C SER A 27 -0.64 -15.86 3.44
N TYR A 28 -0.23 -15.04 4.41
CA TYR A 28 1.19 -14.83 4.71
C TYR A 28 1.71 -16.03 5.50
N ASN A 29 2.07 -17.10 4.80
CA ASN A 29 2.83 -18.20 5.38
C ASN A 29 4.29 -17.77 5.54
N ASN A 30 4.65 -17.29 6.72
CA ASN A 30 6.06 -17.17 7.10
C ASN A 30 6.61 -18.56 7.41
N ALA A 31 7.14 -19.24 6.41
CA ALA A 31 8.20 -20.23 6.63
C ALA A 31 9.52 -19.46 6.67
N LEU A 32 10.02 -19.17 7.88
CA LEU A 32 11.43 -18.81 8.08
C LEU A 32 12.21 -20.10 8.39
N PRO A 33 13.40 -20.33 7.82
CA PRO A 33 14.20 -21.49 8.16
C PRO A 33 14.67 -21.38 9.61
N SER A 34 14.44 -22.44 10.38
CA SER A 34 14.85 -22.61 11.76
C SER A 34 16.37 -22.61 11.92
N ALA A 35 16.93 -21.60 12.59
CA ALA A 35 18.20 -21.72 13.29
C ALA A 35 17.91 -21.91 14.79
N SER A 36 18.08 -23.15 15.23
CA SER A 36 18.35 -23.63 16.61
C SER A 36 17.80 -22.80 17.78
N ALA A 37 16.70 -23.26 18.38
CA ALA A 37 16.31 -22.87 19.73
C ALA A 37 15.98 -24.11 20.57
N THR A 38 16.91 -24.47 21.46
CA THR A 38 16.63 -25.26 22.65
C THR A 38 15.78 -24.42 23.61
N SER A 39 14.54 -24.84 23.87
CA SER A 39 13.80 -24.75 25.14
C SER A 39 12.29 -24.76 24.91
N THR A 40 11.71 -25.82 25.45
CA THR A 40 10.37 -26.35 25.26
C THR A 40 9.36 -25.56 26.10
N SER A 41 8.80 -24.45 25.60
CA SER A 41 7.55 -23.87 26.15
C SER A 41 6.76 -22.96 25.20
N SER A 42 7.29 -22.61 24.02
CA SER A 42 6.72 -21.57 23.15
C SER A 42 5.82 -22.07 22.00
N SER A 43 5.65 -23.39 21.84
CA SER A 43 4.88 -23.98 20.74
C SER A 43 3.38 -24.06 21.04
N VAL A 44 2.99 -24.26 22.31
CA VAL A 44 1.57 -24.32 22.72
C VAL A 44 0.94 -22.92 22.72
N ALA A 45 1.64 -21.91 23.24
CA ALA A 45 1.20 -20.51 23.21
C ALA A 45 1.05 -19.97 21.77
N ARG A 46 1.93 -20.36 20.84
CA ARG A 46 1.83 -19.99 19.42
C ARG A 46 0.70 -20.69 18.69
N LYS A 47 0.31 -21.90 19.11
CA LYS A 47 -0.79 -22.66 18.50
C LYS A 47 -2.17 -22.18 18.99
N LEU A 48 -2.22 -21.58 20.18
CA LEU A 48 -3.42 -20.97 20.79
C LEU A 48 -3.65 -19.51 20.40
N ALA A 49 -2.63 -18.82 19.89
CA ALA A 49 -2.82 -17.54 19.23
C ALA A 49 -3.65 -17.78 17.96
N GLY A 50 -4.96 -17.54 18.05
CA GLY A 50 -5.86 -17.57 16.89
C GLY A 50 -5.26 -16.77 15.73
N LYS A 51 -5.63 -17.13 14.49
CA LYS A 51 -5.17 -16.45 13.26
C LYS A 51 -5.05 -14.95 13.50
N CYS A 52 -3.85 -14.42 13.28
CA CYS A 52 -3.49 -13.03 13.52
C CYS A 52 -4.52 -12.09 12.86
N ASN A 53 -5.40 -11.49 13.67
CA ASN A 53 -6.43 -10.59 13.18
C ASN A 53 -5.88 -9.17 13.16
N TRP A 54 -5.54 -8.66 11.97
CA TRP A 54 -4.95 -7.33 11.79
C TRP A 54 -5.90 -6.19 12.13
N PHE A 55 -7.20 -6.44 12.21
CA PHE A 55 -8.23 -5.43 12.46
C PHE A 55 -8.57 -5.27 13.95
N ARG A 56 -8.01 -6.11 14.83
CA ARG A 56 -8.22 -6.04 16.29
C ARG A 56 -6.92 -5.74 17.02
N GLY A 57 -6.89 -4.62 17.70
CA GLY A 57 -5.69 -4.11 18.36
C GLY A 57 -5.93 -2.76 19.02
N THR A 58 -4.85 -2.05 19.28
CA THR A 58 -4.86 -0.71 19.88
C THR A 58 -3.90 0.21 19.16
N TRP A 59 -4.18 1.51 19.22
CA TRP A 59 -3.19 2.53 18.87
C TRP A 59 -2.17 2.66 19.98
N VAL A 60 -0.89 2.61 19.62
CA VAL A 60 0.23 2.72 20.56
C VAL A 60 1.07 3.92 20.15
N TYR A 61 1.33 4.81 21.11
CA TYR A 61 2.25 5.93 20.93
C TYR A 61 3.69 5.41 20.93
N ASP A 62 4.46 5.78 19.91
CA ASP A 62 5.85 5.39 19.74
C ASP A 62 6.71 6.63 19.48
N ALA A 63 7.31 7.15 20.55
CA ALA A 63 8.17 8.35 20.53
C ALA A 63 9.35 8.19 19.55
N SER A 64 9.89 6.97 19.45
CA SER A 64 11.05 6.63 18.62
C SER A 64 10.69 6.48 17.14
N SER A 65 9.42 6.24 16.83
CA SER A 65 8.97 6.04 15.46
C SER A 65 9.04 7.33 14.64
N LYS A 66 9.56 7.20 13.42
CA LYS A 66 9.38 8.19 12.34
C LYS A 66 8.11 7.86 11.57
N PRO A 67 7.31 8.86 11.16
CA PRO A 67 6.15 8.62 10.31
C PRO A 67 6.62 8.03 8.96
N PRO A 68 5.77 7.25 8.27
CA PRO A 68 6.12 6.64 6.98
C PRO A 68 6.52 7.66 5.89
N TYR A 69 6.00 8.89 5.99
CA TYR A 69 6.37 10.05 5.17
C TYR A 69 5.97 11.34 5.91
N TYR A 70 6.46 12.49 5.43
CA TYR A 70 5.99 13.80 5.85
C TYR A 70 5.16 14.42 4.71
N SER A 71 4.04 15.07 5.01
CA SER A 71 3.17 15.67 3.99
C SER A 71 3.93 16.68 3.12
N SER A 72 4.80 17.48 3.74
CA SER A 72 5.60 18.50 3.07
C SER A 72 6.62 17.96 2.05
N THR A 73 6.98 16.68 2.13
CA THR A 73 7.94 16.05 1.22
C THR A 73 7.28 15.17 0.15
N CYS A 74 5.95 15.03 0.19
CA CYS A 74 5.23 14.24 -0.80
C CYS A 74 4.63 15.14 -1.89
N PRO A 75 5.03 14.97 -3.17
CA PRO A 75 4.52 15.78 -4.28
C PRO A 75 3.07 15.45 -4.68
N PHE A 76 2.47 14.40 -4.12
CA PHE A 76 1.12 13.94 -4.45
C PHE A 76 0.04 14.41 -3.46
N VAL A 77 0.47 14.91 -2.30
CA VAL A 77 -0.45 15.49 -1.30
C VAL A 77 -0.91 16.85 -1.83
N ASP A 78 -2.22 17.04 -1.93
CA ASP A 78 -2.76 18.38 -2.17
C ASP A 78 -2.34 19.29 -1.01
N PRO A 79 -1.83 20.51 -1.26
CA PRO A 79 -1.44 21.44 -0.21
C PRO A 79 -2.49 21.56 0.90
N GLN A 80 -3.79 21.55 0.58
CA GLN A 80 -4.87 21.67 1.55
C GLN A 80 -4.86 20.57 2.64
N PHE A 81 -4.19 19.44 2.40
CA PHE A 81 -4.03 18.34 3.35
C PHE A 81 -2.70 18.34 4.11
N ASP A 82 -1.84 19.34 3.91
CA ASP A 82 -0.61 19.52 4.72
C ASP A 82 -0.92 20.28 6.02
N CYS A 83 -1.50 19.58 6.99
CA CYS A 83 -1.95 20.19 8.24
C CYS A 83 -0.83 20.94 8.99
N LEU A 84 0.40 20.44 8.94
CA LEU A 84 1.54 21.09 9.62
C LEU A 84 1.89 22.42 8.93
N LYS A 85 1.91 22.44 7.59
CA LYS A 85 2.10 23.68 6.82
C LYS A 85 1.02 24.71 7.10
N TYR A 86 -0.22 24.27 7.30
CA TYR A 86 -1.38 25.14 7.54
C TYR A 86 -1.70 25.34 9.04
N GLY A 87 -0.68 25.26 9.90
CA GLY A 87 -0.74 25.80 11.27
C GLY A 87 -1.16 24.83 12.36
N ARG A 88 -1.26 23.52 12.08
CA ARG A 88 -1.47 22.52 13.14
C ARG A 88 -0.23 22.44 14.05
N PRO A 89 -0.34 22.74 15.35
CA PRO A 89 0.82 22.86 16.23
C PRO A 89 1.26 21.51 16.84
N ASP A 90 0.35 20.55 16.99
CA ASP A 90 0.63 19.26 17.60
C ASP A 90 1.19 18.26 16.57
N THR A 91 2.18 17.45 16.98
CA THR A 91 2.79 16.42 16.12
C THR A 91 2.59 15.00 16.65
N ALA A 92 1.92 14.84 17.80
CA ALA A 92 1.74 13.54 18.44
C ALA A 92 0.97 12.55 17.56
N PHE A 93 0.06 13.04 16.70
CA PHE A 93 -0.70 12.20 15.77
C PHE A 93 0.20 11.43 14.78
N LEU A 94 1.39 11.94 14.47
CA LEU A 94 2.38 11.27 13.59
C LEU A 94 3.15 10.14 14.28
N LYS A 95 2.99 9.99 15.60
CA LYS A 95 3.74 9.05 16.44
C LYS A 95 2.93 7.81 16.83
N TYR A 96 1.70 7.69 16.36
CA TYR A 96 0.86 6.53 16.63
C TYR A 96 1.07 5.43 15.59
N ARG A 97 1.15 4.20 16.06
CA ARG A 97 1.11 2.99 15.23
C ARG A 97 0.03 2.04 15.70
N TRP A 98 -0.59 1.34 14.76
CA TRP A 98 -1.56 0.30 15.06
C TRP A 98 -0.83 -0.98 15.50
N GLN A 99 -1.23 -1.56 16.64
CA GLN A 99 -0.67 -2.79 17.21
C GLN A 99 -1.77 -3.85 17.35
N PRO A 100 -1.80 -4.88 16.49
CA PRO A 100 -2.71 -6.01 16.66
C PRO A 100 -2.41 -6.79 17.96
N PHE A 101 -3.44 -7.39 18.56
CA PHE A 101 -3.30 -8.11 19.85
C PHE A 101 -2.46 -9.38 19.75
N SER A 102 -2.64 -10.14 18.67
CA SER A 102 -2.11 -11.50 18.52
C SER A 102 -0.80 -11.58 17.74
N CYS A 103 -0.26 -10.45 17.28
CA CYS A 103 0.88 -10.41 16.37
C CYS A 103 1.46 -9.00 16.18
N ALA A 104 2.73 -8.93 15.79
CA ALA A 104 3.37 -7.69 15.34
C ALA A 104 3.22 -7.54 13.81
N LEU A 105 2.92 -6.32 13.35
CA LEU A 105 2.96 -6.00 11.92
C LEU A 105 4.41 -5.73 11.50
N PRO A 106 4.87 -6.27 10.36
CA PRO A 106 6.18 -5.93 9.83
C PRO A 106 6.23 -4.44 9.47
N ARG A 107 7.40 -3.83 9.61
CA ARG A 107 7.61 -2.44 9.18
C ARG A 107 7.44 -2.37 7.66
N PHE A 108 6.70 -1.38 7.17
CA PHE A 108 6.51 -1.17 5.74
C PHE A 108 7.85 -0.95 5.04
N ASN A 109 8.08 -1.66 3.94
CA ASN A 109 9.24 -1.51 3.07
C ASN A 109 8.76 -1.21 1.64
N GLY A 110 8.87 0.06 1.24
CA GLY A 110 8.39 0.53 -0.06
C GLY A 110 9.20 -0.01 -1.24
N LEU A 111 10.50 -0.25 -1.07
CA LEU A 111 11.33 -0.84 -2.13
C LEU A 111 10.90 -2.27 -2.43
N TYR A 112 10.76 -3.10 -1.39
CA TYR A 112 10.25 -4.46 -1.52
C TYR A 112 8.84 -4.48 -2.13
N PHE A 113 7.97 -3.55 -1.73
CA PHE A 113 6.64 -3.41 -2.33
C PHE A 113 6.73 -3.15 -3.84
N LEU A 114 7.52 -2.16 -4.27
CA LEU A 114 7.67 -1.82 -5.69
C LEU A 114 8.28 -2.95 -6.51
N GLU A 115 9.22 -3.70 -5.94
CA GLU A 115 9.81 -4.88 -6.58
C GLU A 115 8.77 -6.00 -6.74
N LYS A 116 8.00 -6.28 -5.68
CA LYS A 116 6.95 -7.30 -5.68
C LYS A 116 5.83 -6.99 -6.68
N TRP A 117 5.51 -5.71 -6.86
CA TRP A 117 4.45 -5.22 -7.74
C TRP A 117 4.97 -4.71 -9.10
N ARG A 118 6.21 -5.01 -9.47
CA ARG A 118 6.81 -4.59 -10.74
C ARG A 118 5.98 -5.09 -11.94
N GLY A 119 5.74 -4.19 -12.89
CA GLY A 119 4.95 -4.47 -14.10
C GLY A 119 3.45 -4.65 -13.85
N LYS A 120 2.97 -4.40 -12.62
CA LYS A 120 1.55 -4.47 -12.26
C LYS A 120 1.01 -3.07 -12.00
N LYS A 121 -0.32 -2.95 -12.04
CA LYS A 121 -1.05 -1.72 -11.71
C LYS A 121 -1.99 -2.01 -10.54
N ILE A 122 -2.04 -1.09 -9.57
CA ILE A 122 -2.99 -1.11 -8.47
C ILE A 122 -3.89 0.11 -8.66
N MET A 123 -5.20 -0.10 -8.65
CA MET A 123 -6.19 0.97 -8.80
C MET A 123 -7.09 1.00 -7.56
N PHE A 124 -7.25 2.19 -6.99
CA PHE A 124 -8.20 2.45 -5.91
C PHE A 124 -9.46 3.02 -6.57
N VAL A 125 -10.60 2.38 -6.32
CA VAL A 125 -11.91 2.78 -6.87
C VAL A 125 -12.85 2.99 -5.71
N GLY A 126 -13.39 4.21 -5.59
CA GLY A 126 -14.29 4.58 -4.53
C GLY A 126 -14.44 6.09 -4.42
N ASP A 127 -14.75 6.55 -3.22
CA ASP A 127 -14.97 7.96 -2.89
C ASP A 127 -13.67 8.70 -2.53
N SER A 128 -13.83 9.87 -1.89
CA SER A 128 -12.73 10.69 -1.39
C SER A 128 -11.82 9.97 -0.39
N LEU A 129 -12.32 9.01 0.40
CA LEU A 129 -11.49 8.24 1.33
C LEU A 129 -10.60 7.27 0.57
N SER A 130 -11.09 6.68 -0.51
CA SER A 130 -10.29 5.81 -1.38
C SER A 130 -9.16 6.60 -2.05
N PHE A 131 -9.42 7.85 -2.45
CA PHE A 131 -8.38 8.75 -2.95
C PHE A 131 -7.34 9.07 -1.87
N ASN A 132 -7.75 9.34 -0.63
CA ASN A 132 -6.83 9.59 0.48
C ASN A 132 -5.92 8.39 0.77
N GLN A 133 -6.44 7.16 0.70
CA GLN A 133 -5.63 5.95 0.84
C GLN A 133 -4.61 5.80 -0.29
N TRP A 134 -5.01 6.09 -1.53
CA TRP A 134 -4.10 6.09 -2.68
C TRP A 134 -2.97 7.12 -2.54
N VAL A 135 -3.30 8.36 -2.12
CA VAL A 135 -2.29 9.40 -1.84
C VAL A 135 -1.34 8.92 -0.74
N SER A 136 -1.86 8.38 0.36
CA SER A 136 -1.02 7.89 1.46
C SER A 136 -0.04 6.79 1.01
N LEU A 137 -0.51 5.81 0.22
CA LEU A 137 0.35 4.76 -0.31
C LEU A 137 1.42 5.32 -1.24
N THR A 138 1.06 6.19 -2.19
CA THR A 138 2.03 6.76 -3.13
C THR A 138 3.08 7.62 -2.43
N CYS A 139 2.72 8.36 -1.38
CA CYS A 139 3.68 9.10 -0.56
C CYS A 139 4.62 8.20 0.23
N MET A 140 4.10 7.11 0.82
CA MET A 140 4.95 6.10 1.47
C MET A 140 5.96 5.51 0.48
N LEU A 141 5.53 5.19 -0.74
CA LEU A 141 6.42 4.66 -1.77
C LEU A 141 7.47 5.69 -2.18
N HIS A 142 7.07 6.94 -2.44
CA HIS A 142 8.00 8.02 -2.78
C HIS A 142 9.04 8.28 -1.69
N ALA A 143 8.65 8.25 -0.42
CA ALA A 143 9.58 8.41 0.71
C ALA A 143 10.64 7.29 0.78
N TRP A 144 10.31 6.07 0.32
CA TRP A 144 11.26 4.95 0.24
C TRP A 144 12.20 5.02 -0.96
N VAL A 145 11.78 5.68 -2.05
CA VAL A 145 12.56 5.80 -3.29
C VAL A 145 12.58 7.25 -3.81
N PRO A 146 13.08 8.22 -3.02
CA PRO A 146 12.94 9.66 -3.30
C PRO A 146 13.67 10.10 -4.58
N ASN A 147 14.68 9.34 -5.00
CA ASN A 147 15.48 9.63 -6.19
C ASN A 147 15.02 8.81 -7.42
N SER A 148 13.94 8.05 -7.32
CA SER A 148 13.43 7.29 -8.45
C SER A 148 12.71 8.19 -9.45
N ARG A 149 12.87 7.89 -10.74
CA ARG A 149 12.13 8.60 -11.79
C ARG A 149 10.64 8.27 -11.63
N THR A 150 9.87 9.30 -11.31
CA THR A 150 8.45 9.17 -11.00
C THR A 150 7.63 10.06 -11.93
N SER A 151 6.60 9.51 -12.58
CA SER A 151 5.62 10.29 -13.33
C SER A 151 4.31 10.36 -12.55
N TYR A 152 3.71 11.55 -12.52
CA TYR A 152 2.42 11.80 -11.91
C TYR A 152 1.51 12.50 -12.92
N VAL A 153 0.32 11.94 -13.11
CA VAL A 153 -0.69 12.46 -14.04
C VAL A 153 -2.01 12.54 -13.30
N LYS A 154 -2.67 13.70 -13.37
CA LYS A 154 -4.03 13.92 -12.87
C LYS A 154 -4.88 14.51 -14.01
N LYS A 155 -5.89 13.77 -14.46
CA LYS A 155 -6.76 14.17 -15.57
C LYS A 155 -8.15 13.55 -15.39
N ASP A 156 -9.19 14.36 -15.58
CA ASP A 156 -10.60 13.92 -15.61
C ASP A 156 -11.02 13.06 -14.41
N GLY A 157 -10.63 13.45 -13.20
CA GLY A 157 -10.91 12.71 -11.96
C GLY A 157 -10.04 11.47 -11.74
N LEU A 158 -9.19 11.09 -12.69
CA LEU A 158 -8.22 10.01 -12.56
C LEU A 158 -6.84 10.56 -12.17
N ALA A 159 -6.24 9.98 -11.14
CA ALA A 159 -4.87 10.23 -10.74
C ALA A 159 -4.03 8.95 -10.88
N SER A 160 -2.81 9.08 -11.39
CA SER A 160 -1.90 7.96 -11.63
C SER A 160 -0.46 8.36 -11.32
N VAL A 161 0.25 7.49 -10.60
CA VAL A 161 1.69 7.61 -10.32
C VAL A 161 2.40 6.36 -10.84
N THR A 162 3.50 6.54 -11.57
CA THR A 162 4.35 5.44 -12.03
C THR A 162 5.78 5.63 -11.52
N PHE A 163 6.28 4.66 -10.76
CA PHE A 163 7.66 4.62 -10.29
C PHE A 163 8.53 3.79 -11.23
N GLN A 164 9.64 4.37 -11.71
CA GLN A 164 10.66 3.67 -12.51
C GLN A 164 11.90 3.43 -11.66
N LEU A 165 12.07 2.17 -11.24
CA LEU A 165 13.26 1.74 -10.49
C LEU A 165 14.31 1.18 -11.44
N SER A 166 15.47 1.83 -11.53
CA SER A 166 16.66 1.30 -12.19
C SER A 166 17.14 0.05 -11.47
N ARG A 167 17.54 -0.99 -12.22
CA ARG A 167 18.33 -2.07 -11.62
C ARG A 167 19.70 -1.49 -11.29
N LYS A 168 20.17 -1.67 -10.05
CA LYS A 168 21.61 -1.69 -9.85
C LYS A 168 22.13 -2.88 -10.66
N GLY A 169 23.06 -2.62 -11.57
CA GLY A 169 23.74 -3.68 -12.31
C GLY A 169 24.32 -4.68 -11.31
N ASN A 170 24.14 -5.98 -11.62
CA ASN A 170 24.85 -7.06 -10.95
C ASN A 170 26.35 -6.94 -11.24
#